data_AF-A0AA48LZ14-F1
#
_entry.id   AF-A0AA48LZ14-F1
#
_cell.length_a   1.000
_cell.length_b   1.000
_cell.length_c   1.000
_cell.angle_alpha   90.00
_cell.angle_beta   90.00
_cell.angle_gamma   90.00
#
_symmetry.space_group_name_H-M   'P 1'
#
loop_
_entity.id
_entity.type
_entity.pdbx_description
1 polymer ?
#
loop_
_entity_poly.entity_id
_entity_poly.type
_entity_poly.pdbx_seq_one_letter_code
_entity_poly.pdbx_strand_id
1 'polypeptide(L)'
;MSDRATLLAALQQARGLVAALETALAEHDAAPESAPVPARRLIDSAVAKKVSGMSSTWLYENARLYGFGFQRESGSWRFDRDLLIAFVNGRKARRAESDASVNSVNDDGSNSEP
;
A
#
# COMPACT_ATOMS: atom_id res chain seq x y z
N MET A 1 1.27 51.49 4.48
CA MET A 1 2.41 51.44 5.40
C MET A 1 2.05 50.47 6.51
N SER A 2 2.67 49.30 6.56
CA SER A 2 2.42 48.34 7.65
C SER A 2 3.00 48.91 8.94
N ASP A 3 2.15 49.04 9.97
CA ASP A 3 2.54 49.61 11.26
C ASP A 3 3.60 48.73 11.93
N ARG A 4 4.54 49.34 12.66
CA ARG A 4 5.65 48.66 13.33
C ARG A 4 5.13 47.59 14.31
N ALA A 5 4.01 47.86 14.95
CA ALA A 5 3.33 46.91 15.84
C ALA A 5 2.88 45.64 15.08
N THR A 6 2.34 45.79 13.87
CA THR A 6 1.89 44.68 13.03
C THR A 6 3.05 43.80 12.58
N LEU A 7 4.20 44.40 12.25
CA LEU A 7 5.41 43.65 11.89
C LEU A 7 5.96 42.84 13.07
N LEU A 8 5.96 43.40 14.29
CA LEU A 8 6.41 42.67 15.48
C LEU A 8 5.47 41.53 15.85
N ALA A 9 4.15 41.73 15.75
CA ALA A 9 3.16 40.68 15.97
C ALA A 9 3.32 39.53 14.96
N ALA A 10 3.50 39.85 13.67
CA ALA A 10 3.76 38.84 12.64
C ALA A 10 5.04 38.06 12.90
N LEU A 11 6.11 38.72 13.37
CA LEU A 11 7.38 38.06 13.69
C LEU A 11 7.27 37.11 14.89
N GLN A 12 6.47 37.50 15.89
CA GLN A 12 6.20 36.66 17.06
C GLN A 12 5.34 35.44 16.68
N GLN A 13 4.36 35.62 15.80
CA GLN A 13 3.55 34.53 15.26
C GLN A 13 4.38 33.56 14.41
N ALA A 14 5.27 34.07 13.56
CA ALA A 14 6.18 33.25 12.76
C ALA A 14 7.11 32.40 13.63
N ARG A 15 7.63 32.96 14.72
CA ARG A 15 8.44 32.22 15.70
C ARG A 15 7.67 31.08 16.38
N GLY A 16 6.40 31.32 16.72
CA GLY A 16 5.53 30.29 17.29
C GLY A 16 5.29 29.13 16.31
N LEU A 17 5.09 29.43 15.02
CA LEU A 17 4.92 28.42 13.99
C LEU A 17 6.18 27.58 13.77
N VAL A 18 7.36 28.21 13.76
CA VAL A 18 8.63 27.50 13.62
C VAL A 18 8.85 26.53 14.79
N ALA A 19 8.62 26.96 16.03
CA ALA A 19 8.76 26.09 17.20
C ALA A 19 7.77 24.91 17.18
N ALA A 20 6.53 25.13 16.71
CA ALA A 20 5.55 24.07 16.54
C ALA A 20 5.97 23.04 15.47
N LEU A 21 6.55 23.51 14.36
CA LEU A 21 7.08 22.64 13.30
C LEU A 21 8.28 21.84 13.78
N GLU A 22 9.20 22.45 14.52
CA GLU A 22 10.35 21.76 15.12
C GLU A 22 9.90 20.68 16.12
N THR A 23 8.86 20.97 16.92
CA THR A 23 8.28 20.00 17.85
C THR A 23 7.62 18.84 17.11
N ALA A 24 6.82 19.12 16.07
CA ALA A 24 6.18 18.10 15.25
C ALA A 24 7.21 17.22 14.51
N LEU A 25 8.32 17.81 14.07
CA LEU A 25 9.41 17.07 13.45
C LEU A 25 10.14 16.17 14.47
N ALA A 26 10.39 16.68 15.67
CA ALA A 26 10.97 15.90 16.75
C ALA A 26 10.05 14.74 17.21
N GLU A 27 8.73 14.94 17.23
CA GLU A 27 7.75 13.88 17.50
C GLU A 27 7.72 12.83 16.38
N HIS A 28 7.89 13.24 15.13
CA HIS A 28 8.00 12.34 13.98
C HIS A 28 9.31 11.53 14.02
N ASP A 29 10.44 12.16 14.38
CA ASP A 29 11.74 11.49 14.50
C ASP A 29 11.84 10.62 15.77
N ALA A 30 11.09 10.96 16.81
CA ALA A 30 10.96 10.15 18.02
C ALA A 30 9.94 9.00 17.88
N ALA A 31 9.24 8.91 16.74
CA ALA A 31 8.44 7.73 16.43
C ALA A 31 9.40 6.53 16.39
N PRO A 32 9.09 5.44 17.11
CA PRO A 32 9.98 4.29 17.18
C PRO A 32 10.28 3.82 15.77
N GLU A 33 11.58 3.85 15.45
CA GLU A 33 12.21 3.28 14.29
C GLU A 33 11.41 2.06 13.84
N SER A 34 10.78 2.21 12.67
CA SER A 34 10.00 1.21 11.93
C SER A 34 10.05 -0.17 12.56
N ALA A 35 8.92 -0.62 13.11
CA ALA A 35 8.71 -1.98 13.60
C ALA A 35 9.54 -2.97 12.76
N PRO A 36 10.31 -3.88 13.39
CA PRO A 36 11.29 -4.72 12.69
C PRO A 36 10.62 -5.30 11.46
N VAL A 37 11.04 -4.84 10.27
CA VAL A 37 10.51 -5.34 9.02
C VAL A 37 10.69 -6.84 9.11
N PRO A 38 9.60 -7.64 9.15
CA PRO A 38 9.72 -9.07 9.34
C PRO A 38 10.67 -9.55 8.25
N ALA A 39 11.74 -10.26 8.64
CA ALA A 39 12.80 -10.67 7.73
C ALA A 39 12.15 -11.23 6.46
N ARG A 40 12.22 -10.45 5.37
CA ARG A 40 11.43 -10.71 4.17
C ARG A 40 11.71 -12.13 3.74
N ARG A 41 10.71 -13.01 3.79
CA ARG A 41 10.87 -14.40 3.38
C ARG A 41 10.97 -14.43 1.86
N LEU A 42 12.18 -14.16 1.37
CA LEU A 42 12.48 -14.12 -0.05
C LEU A 42 12.52 -15.53 -0.61
N ILE A 43 11.54 -15.83 -1.46
CA ILE A 43 11.40 -17.12 -2.13
C ILE A 43 11.78 -16.99 -3.61
N ASP A 44 12.19 -18.10 -4.22
CA ASP A 44 12.45 -18.16 -5.66
C ASP A 44 11.16 -18.32 -6.48
N SER A 45 11.27 -18.25 -7.81
CA SER A 45 10.14 -18.40 -8.73
C SER A 45 9.41 -19.75 -8.61
N ALA A 46 10.11 -20.83 -8.28
CA ALA A 46 9.51 -22.17 -8.19
C ALA A 46 8.63 -22.26 -6.94
N VAL A 47 9.12 -21.77 -5.80
CA VAL A 47 8.36 -21.69 -4.55
C VAL A 47 7.24 -20.67 -4.69
N ALA A 48 7.47 -19.52 -5.32
CA ALA A 48 6.43 -18.51 -5.58
C ALA A 48 5.26 -19.07 -6.40
N LYS A 49 5.56 -19.87 -7.44
CA LYS A 49 4.54 -20.57 -8.22
C LYS A 49 3.75 -21.56 -7.36
N LYS A 50 4.42 -22.34 -6.50
CA LYS A 50 3.76 -23.31 -5.63
C LYS A 50 2.85 -22.66 -4.59
N VAL A 51 3.27 -21.53 -4.02
CA VAL A 51 2.51 -20.81 -2.97
C VAL A 51 1.33 -20.01 -3.56
N SER A 52 1.55 -19.34 -4.70
CA SER A 52 0.52 -18.48 -5.31
C SER A 52 -0.44 -19.22 -6.24
N GLY A 53 -0.01 -20.35 -6.81
CA GLY A 53 -0.72 -21.03 -7.90
C GLY A 53 -0.68 -20.27 -9.23
N MET A 54 0.12 -19.20 -9.35
CA MET A 54 0.20 -18.34 -10.53
C MET A 54 1.32 -18.78 -11.48
N SER A 55 1.19 -18.46 -12.77
CA SER A 55 2.24 -18.73 -13.76
C SER A 55 3.46 -17.82 -13.54
N SER A 56 4.63 -18.26 -14.00
CA SER A 56 5.86 -17.47 -13.88
C SER A 56 5.75 -16.12 -14.61
N THR A 57 5.16 -16.11 -15.80
CA THR A 57 4.91 -14.87 -16.57
C THR A 57 4.10 -13.87 -15.76
N TRP A 58 2.98 -14.33 -15.18
CA TRP A 58 2.13 -13.47 -14.35
C TRP A 58 2.88 -12.94 -13.13
N LEU A 59 3.67 -13.79 -12.48
CA LEU A 59 4.49 -13.39 -11.32
C LEU A 59 5.48 -12.30 -11.69
N TYR A 60 6.19 -12.40 -12.82
CA TYR A 60 7.19 -11.41 -13.22
C TYR A 60 6.57 -10.06 -13.58
N GLU A 61 5.47 -10.08 -14.35
CA GLU A 61 4.75 -8.87 -14.75
C GLU A 61 4.21 -8.11 -13.53
N ASN A 62 3.55 -8.84 -12.62
CA ASN A 62 2.92 -8.23 -11.46
C ASN A 62 3.92 -7.88 -10.36
N ALA A 63 5.00 -8.65 -10.19
CA ALA A 63 6.02 -8.36 -9.18
C ALA A 63 6.69 -7.01 -9.47
N ARG A 64 6.96 -6.71 -10.74
CA ARG A 64 7.53 -5.44 -11.15
C ARG A 64 6.57 -4.27 -10.95
N LEU A 65 5.28 -4.49 -11.19
CA LEU A 65 4.25 -3.44 -11.11
C LEU A 65 3.87 -3.12 -9.66
N TYR A 66 3.82 -4.13 -8.78
CA TYR A 66 3.29 -4.00 -7.42
C TYR A 66 4.34 -4.20 -6.32
N GLY A 67 5.61 -4.40 -6.67
CA GLY A 67 6.73 -4.37 -5.72
C GLY A 67 6.87 -5.57 -4.79
N PHE A 68 6.21 -6.71 -5.07
CA PHE A 68 6.35 -7.93 -4.28
C PHE A 68 7.50 -8.85 -4.74
N GLY A 69 8.29 -8.42 -5.72
CA GLY A 69 9.47 -9.16 -6.16
C GLY A 69 10.43 -8.31 -6.99
N PHE A 70 11.66 -8.80 -7.13
CA PHE A 70 12.73 -8.12 -7.86
C PHE A 70 13.63 -9.12 -8.56
N GLN A 71 14.28 -8.66 -9.63
CA GLN A 71 15.33 -9.40 -10.32
C GLN A 71 16.68 -9.06 -9.70
N ARG A 72 17.47 -10.09 -9.34
CA ARG A 72 18.86 -9.94 -8.92
C ARG A 72 19.74 -9.65 -10.14
N GLU A 73 20.93 -9.11 -9.89
CA GLU A 73 21.96 -8.89 -10.93
C GLU A 73 22.30 -10.18 -11.70
N SER A 74 22.18 -11.34 -11.07
CA SER A 74 22.36 -12.65 -11.73
C SER A 74 21.22 -13.06 -12.68
N GLY A 75 20.20 -12.21 -12.85
CA GLY A 75 19.00 -12.50 -13.65
C GLY A 75 17.94 -13.34 -12.91
N SER A 76 18.26 -13.89 -11.73
CA SER A 76 17.32 -14.67 -10.92
C SER A 76 16.30 -13.80 -10.19
N TRP A 77 15.04 -14.23 -10.15
CA TRP A 77 13.97 -13.51 -9.45
C TRP A 77 13.84 -13.94 -7.98
N ARG A 78 13.53 -12.96 -7.13
CA ARG A 78 13.18 -13.15 -5.72
C ARG A 78 11.85 -12.46 -5.42
N PHE A 79 11.01 -13.14 -4.65
CA PHE A 79 9.68 -12.68 -4.29
C PHE A 79 9.55 -12.63 -2.79
N ASP A 80 8.95 -11.57 -2.28
CA ASP A 80 8.51 -11.51 -0.90
C ASP A 80 7.27 -12.40 -0.75
N ARG A 81 7.40 -13.48 0.03
CA ARG A 81 6.35 -14.47 0.20
C ARG A 81 5.06 -13.86 0.75
N ASP A 82 5.16 -12.99 1.74
CA ASP A 82 4.00 -12.52 2.48
C ASP A 82 3.25 -11.46 1.67
N LEU A 83 3.99 -10.57 0.99
CA LEU A 83 3.40 -9.64 0.02
C LEU A 83 2.74 -10.36 -1.16
N LEU A 84 3.36 -11.42 -1.67
CA LEU A 84 2.78 -12.22 -2.75
C LEU A 84 1.44 -12.85 -2.32
N ILE A 85 1.39 -13.47 -1.13
CA ILE A 85 0.16 -14.07 -0.59
C ILE A 85 -0.92 -12.99 -0.38
N ALA A 86 -0.56 -11.87 0.23
CA ALA A 86 -1.48 -10.75 0.47
C ALA A 86 -2.07 -10.23 -0.85
N PHE A 87 -1.24 -10.03 -1.86
CA PHE A 87 -1.67 -9.56 -3.18
C PHE A 87 -2.63 -10.54 -3.86
N VAL A 88 -2.31 -11.84 -3.85
CA VAL A 88 -3.17 -12.88 -4.44
C VAL A 88 -4.51 -12.96 -3.72
N ASN A 89 -4.52 -12.90 -2.38
CA ASN A 89 -5.74 -12.93 -1.59
C ASN A 89 -6.62 -11.70 -1.85
N GLY A 90 -6.03 -10.50 -1.87
CA GLY A 90 -6.76 -9.27 -2.19
C GLY A 90 -7.37 -9.30 -3.60
N ARG A 91 -6.69 -9.93 -4.57
CA ARG A 91 -7.23 -10.10 -5.93
C ARG A 91 -8.42 -11.05 -5.98
N LYS A 92 -8.39 -12.14 -5.19
CA LYS A 92 -9.51 -13.08 -5.09
C LYS A 92 -10.72 -12.44 -4.42
N ALA A 93 -10.51 -11.68 -3.34
CA ALA A 93 -11.57 -10.96 -2.66
C ALA A 93 -12.30 -9.98 -3.60
N ARG A 94 -11.54 -9.17 -4.37
CA ARG A 94 -12.14 -8.24 -5.34
C ARG A 94 -12.92 -8.92 -6.45
N ARG A 95 -12.49 -10.10 -6.91
CA ARG A 95 -13.26 -10.89 -7.88
C ARG A 95 -14.56 -11.41 -7.28
N ALA A 96 -14.52 -11.97 -6.08
CA ALA A 96 -15.71 -12.45 -5.40
C ALA A 96 -16.74 -11.32 -5.16
N GLU A 97 -16.27 -10.11 -4.81
CA GLU A 97 -17.12 -8.92 -4.66
C GLU A 97 -17.73 -8.48 -6.00
N SER A 98 -16.94 -8.50 -7.07
CA SER A 98 -17.44 -8.18 -8.42
C SER A 98 -18.50 -9.19 -8.88
N ASP A 99 -18.27 -10.50 -8.66
CA ASP A 99 -19.21 -11.55 -9.03
C ASP A 99 -20.51 -11.47 -8.19
N ALA A 100 -20.42 -11.14 -6.91
CA ALA A 100 -21.58 -10.91 -6.04
C ALA A 100 -22.40 -9.68 -6.47
N SER A 101 -21.74 -8.59 -6.85
CA SER A 101 -22.40 -7.38 -7.34
C SER A 101 -23.13 -7.60 -8.67
N VAL A 102 -22.63 -8.47 -9.54
CA VAL A 102 -23.29 -8.80 -10.83
C VAL A 102 -24.55 -9.65 -10.59
N ASN A 103 -24.51 -10.58 -9.63
CA ASN A 103 -25.66 -11.44 -9.34
C ASN A 103 -26.83 -10.71 -8.66
N SER A 104 -26.56 -9.64 -7.89
CA SER A 104 -27.61 -8.85 -7.22
C SER A 104 -28.45 -7.99 -8.18
N VAL A 105 -27.95 -7.67 -9.37
CA VAL A 105 -28.65 -6.80 -10.33
C VAL A 105 -29.71 -7.56 -11.14
N ASN A 106 -29.65 -8.90 -11.16
CA ASN A 106 -30.54 -9.72 -11.97
C ASN A 106 -31.76 -10.29 -11.20
N ASP A 107 -31.92 -9.98 -9.91
CA ASP A 107 -32.97 -10.56 -9.04
C ASP A 107 -34.15 -9.60 -8.74
N ASP A 108 -34.32 -8.52 -9.52
CA ASP A 108 -35.42 -7.53 -9.32
C ASP A 108 -36.42 -7.49 -10.50
N GLY A 109 -36.46 -8.56 -11.31
CA GLY A 109 -37.18 -8.52 -12.59
C GLY A 109 -37.94 -9.80 -12.92
N SER A 110 -38.92 -10.17 -12.09
CA SER A 110 -40.20 -10.83 -12.48
C SER A 110 -40.68 -11.80 -11.41
N ASN A 111 -41.68 -11.42 -10.62
CA ASN A 111 -42.89 -12.24 -10.51
C ASN A 111 -44.03 -11.45 -9.83
N SER A 112 -44.93 -10.90 -10.62
CA SER A 112 -46.25 -10.45 -10.15
C SER A 112 -47.21 -10.47 -11.34
N GLU A 113 -47.69 -11.67 -11.68
CA GLU A 113 -48.95 -11.85 -12.39
C GLU A 113 -50.04 -12.19 -11.37
N PRO A 114 -51.18 -11.48 -11.39
CA PRO A 114 -52.48 -12.06 -11.10
C PRO A 114 -53.30 -12.32 -12.37
#